data_AF-A0A7C1YBZ9-F1
#
_entry.id   AF-A0A7C1YBZ9-F1
#
_cell.length_a   1.000
_cell.length_b   1.000
_cell.length_c   1.000
_cell.angle_alpha   90.00
_cell.angle_beta   90.00
_cell.angle_gamma   90.00
#
_symmetry.space_group_name_H-M   'P 1'
#
loop_
_entity.id
_entity.type
_entity.pdbx_description
1 polymer ?
#
loop_
_entity_poly.entity_id
_entity_poly.type
_entity_poly.pdbx_seq_one_letter_code
_entity_poly.pdbx_strand_id
1 'polypeptide(L)'
;MREHNYLHTLNTLGLTEEDDAARMAEDYELSSSEKSKARATSLFVIQSIVARHRGTVKIDLATYTLDIDVPPGEQLACVQEIEEQVGSMCC
;
A
#
# COMPACT_ATOMS: atom_id res chain seq x y z
N MET A 1 -20.76 51.93 -11.34
CA MET A 1 -21.28 50.69 -10.73
C MET A 1 -21.15 49.59 -11.76
N ARG A 2 -20.25 48.62 -11.53
CA ARG A 2 -20.03 47.47 -12.42
C ARG A 2 -20.92 46.33 -11.93
N GLU A 3 -21.90 45.96 -12.73
CA GLU A 3 -22.65 44.72 -12.53
C GLU A 3 -21.79 43.54 -12.99
N HIS A 4 -21.49 42.63 -12.08
CA HIS A 4 -20.84 41.36 -12.35
C HIS A 4 -21.89 40.39 -12.92
N ASN A 5 -21.99 40.31 -14.24
CA ASN A 5 -22.68 39.21 -14.90
C ASN A 5 -21.76 37.99 -14.93
N TYR A 6 -22.04 37.02 -14.05
CA TYR A 6 -21.50 35.67 -14.14
C TYR A 6 -22.11 34.97 -15.36
N LEU A 7 -21.45 35.10 -16.51
CA LEU A 7 -21.80 34.29 -17.68
C LEU A 7 -21.20 32.90 -17.51
N HIS A 8 -22.06 32.00 -17.03
CA HIS A 8 -21.89 30.56 -17.03
C HIS A 8 -21.78 30.09 -18.49
N THR A 9 -20.57 30.14 -19.05
CA THR A 9 -20.33 29.67 -20.42
C THR A 9 -19.95 28.19 -20.34
N LEU A 10 -20.99 27.36 -20.27
CA LEU A 10 -20.95 25.95 -20.67
C LEU A 10 -20.54 25.89 -22.15
N ASN A 11 -19.25 25.80 -22.42
CA ASN A 11 -18.74 25.30 -23.70
C ASN A 11 -18.26 23.86 -23.49
N THR A 12 -19.24 22.99 -23.29
CA THR A 12 -19.19 21.56 -23.55
C THR A 12 -19.02 21.35 -25.05
N LEU A 13 -17.81 20.94 -25.49
CA LEU A 13 -17.53 20.11 -26.68
C LEU A 13 -16.01 20.10 -26.91
N GLY A 14 -15.32 19.16 -26.26
CA GLY A 14 -13.87 18.97 -26.37
C GLY A 14 -13.39 17.93 -25.35
N LEU A 15 -14.04 16.77 -25.34
CA LEU A 15 -13.69 15.63 -24.49
C LEU A 15 -12.31 15.11 -24.92
N THR A 16 -11.27 15.53 -24.22
CA THR A 16 -9.90 15.04 -24.38
C THR A 16 -9.75 13.78 -23.55
N GLU A 17 -10.09 12.64 -24.13
CA GLU A 17 -9.88 11.30 -23.54
C GLU A 17 -8.44 11.10 -23.02
N GLU A 18 -7.46 11.84 -23.58
CA GLU A 18 -6.06 11.88 -23.15
C GLU A 18 -5.86 12.44 -21.73
N ASP A 19 -6.67 13.42 -21.30
CA ASP A 19 -6.51 14.08 -20.00
C ASP A 19 -7.14 13.26 -18.86
N ASP A 20 -8.21 12.51 -19.18
CA ASP A 20 -8.78 11.50 -18.29
C ASP A 20 -7.87 10.27 -18.18
N ALA A 21 -7.27 9.81 -19.28
CA ALA A 21 -6.34 8.68 -19.28
C ALA A 21 -5.04 9.00 -18.52
N ALA A 22 -4.49 10.19 -18.69
CA ALA A 22 -3.30 10.64 -17.96
C ALA A 22 -3.57 10.73 -16.46
N ARG A 23 -4.71 11.31 -16.05
CA ARG A 23 -5.12 11.38 -14.65
C ARG A 23 -5.32 9.99 -14.03
N MET A 24 -5.98 9.08 -14.76
CA MET A 24 -6.16 7.70 -14.31
C MET A 24 -4.84 6.92 -14.20
N ALA A 25 -3.88 7.19 -15.08
CA ALA A 25 -2.55 6.59 -15.02
C ALA A 25 -1.75 7.11 -13.81
N GLU A 26 -1.78 8.42 -13.53
CA GLU A 26 -1.17 9.01 -12.34
C GLU A 26 -1.79 8.43 -11.05
N ASP A 27 -3.11 8.38 -10.95
CA ASP A 27 -3.81 7.80 -9.80
C ASP A 27 -3.48 6.31 -9.61
N TYR A 28 -3.34 5.57 -10.71
CA TYR A 28 -2.91 4.16 -10.67
C TYR A 28 -1.47 4.02 -10.18
N GLU A 29 -0.53 4.83 -10.68
CA GLU A 29 0.87 4.82 -10.24
C GLU A 29 1.01 5.25 -8.78
N LEU A 30 0.27 6.26 -8.34
CA LEU A 30 0.23 6.71 -6.96
C LEU A 30 -0.34 5.61 -6.05
N SER A 31 -1.48 5.01 -6.40
CA SER A 31 -2.06 3.89 -5.66
C SER A 31 -1.14 2.67 -5.62
N SER A 32 -0.47 2.37 -6.74
CA SER A 32 0.52 1.29 -6.85
C SER A 32 1.75 1.56 -5.98
N SER A 33 2.21 2.82 -5.93
CA SER A 33 3.32 3.28 -5.10
C SER A 33 2.98 3.19 -3.61
N GLU A 34 1.79 3.64 -3.21
CA GLU A 34 1.31 3.55 -1.83
C GLU A 34 1.14 2.11 -1.38
N LYS A 35 0.52 1.25 -2.21
CA LYS A 35 0.41 -0.19 -1.94
C LYS A 35 1.78 -0.86 -1.84
N SER A 36 2.73 -0.47 -2.69
CA SER A 36 4.09 -0.98 -2.67
C SER A 36 4.84 -0.56 -1.41
N LYS A 37 4.69 0.69 -0.97
CA LYS A 37 5.27 1.22 0.28
C LYS A 37 4.65 0.56 1.52
N ALA A 38 3.33 0.41 1.54
CA ALA A 38 2.64 -0.29 2.62
C ALA A 38 3.15 -1.74 2.72
N ARG A 39 3.20 -2.46 1.59
CA ARG A 39 3.75 -3.83 1.54
C ARG A 39 5.21 -3.89 2.00
N ALA A 40 6.08 -3.00 1.53
CA ALA A 40 7.48 -2.97 1.94
C ALA A 40 7.62 -2.71 3.45
N THR A 41 6.80 -1.81 3.99
CA THR A 41 6.76 -1.52 5.43
C THR A 41 6.31 -2.73 6.22
N SER A 42 5.22 -3.39 5.82
CA SER A 42 4.73 -4.60 6.48
C SER A 42 5.77 -5.72 6.47
N LEU A 43 6.46 -5.94 5.34
CA LEU A 43 7.53 -6.93 5.24
C LEU A 43 8.71 -6.61 6.16
N PHE A 44 9.10 -5.34 6.24
CA PHE A 44 10.17 -4.89 7.12
C PHE A 44 9.81 -5.11 8.60
N VAL A 45 8.57 -4.81 8.99
CA VAL A 45 8.06 -5.04 10.35
C VAL A 45 8.07 -6.54 10.67
N ILE A 46 7.53 -7.40 9.79
CA ILE A 46 7.54 -8.86 9.97
C ILE A 46 8.97 -9.38 10.15
N GLN A 47 9.90 -8.98 9.27
CA GLN A 47 11.30 -9.39 9.37
C GLN A 47 11.94 -8.96 10.69
N SER A 48 11.65 -7.73 11.15
CA SER A 48 12.19 -7.20 12.39
C SER A 48 11.68 -7.95 13.63
N ILE A 49 10.40 -8.33 13.63
CA ILE A 49 9.79 -9.12 14.71
C ILE A 49 10.39 -10.53 14.71
N VAL A 50 10.36 -11.21 13.56
CA VAL A 50 10.89 -12.58 13.42
C VAL A 50 12.36 -12.65 13.83
N ALA A 51 13.19 -11.68 13.43
CA ALA A 51 14.59 -11.62 13.83
C ALA A 51 14.78 -11.50 15.35
N ARG A 52 13.90 -10.75 16.03
CA ARG A 52 13.94 -10.60 17.50
C ARG A 52 13.62 -11.92 18.23
N HIS A 53 12.73 -12.71 17.64
CA HIS A 53 12.42 -14.08 18.06
C HIS A 53 13.41 -15.13 17.55
N ARG A 54 14.58 -14.70 17.04
CA ARG A 54 15.66 -15.57 16.52
C ARG A 54 15.23 -16.44 15.34
N GLY A 55 14.21 -16.00 14.61
CA GLY A 55 13.75 -16.65 13.40
C GLY A 55 14.38 -16.09 12.14
N THR A 56 13.94 -16.62 11.00
CA THR A 56 14.32 -16.16 9.66
C THR A 56 13.10 -16.03 8.75
N VAL A 57 13.18 -15.12 7.78
CA VAL A 57 12.14 -14.92 6.77
C VAL A 57 12.75 -15.10 5.39
N LYS A 58 12.09 -15.88 4.55
CA LYS A 58 12.37 -15.97 3.12
C LYS A 58 11.16 -15.48 2.35
N ILE A 59 11.42 -14.67 1.33
CA ILE A 59 10.38 -14.10 0.48
C ILE A 59 10.49 -14.78 -0.88
N ASP A 60 9.44 -15.46 -1.29
CA ASP A 60 9.30 -15.92 -2.67
C ASP A 60 8.56 -14.85 -3.48
N LEU A 61 9.28 -14.20 -4.39
CA LEU A 61 8.73 -13.16 -5.25
C LEU A 61 7.87 -13.71 -6.39
N ALA A 62 8.01 -14.99 -6.74
CA ALA A 62 7.20 -15.61 -7.80
C ALA A 62 5.79 -15.96 -7.31
N THR A 63 5.68 -16.43 -6.06
CA THR A 63 4.39 -16.80 -5.44
C THR A 63 3.85 -15.73 -4.49
N TYR A 64 4.63 -14.67 -4.24
CA TYR A 64 4.34 -13.64 -3.23
C TYR A 64 4.11 -14.21 -1.83
N THR A 65 4.75 -15.34 -1.49
CA THR A 65 4.64 -16.00 -0.20
C THR A 65 5.80 -15.66 0.74
N LEU A 66 5.53 -15.79 2.03
CA LEU A 66 6.52 -15.64 3.10
C LEU A 66 6.69 -16.99 3.80
N ASP A 67 7.93 -17.45 3.84
CA ASP A 67 8.34 -18.61 4.64
C ASP A 67 9.04 -18.09 5.90
N ILE A 68 8.45 -18.37 7.06
CA ILE A 68 8.86 -17.85 8.36
C ILE A 68 9.22 -19.04 9.23
N ASP A 69 10.49 -19.12 9.61
CA ASP A 69 11.00 -20.15 10.52
C ASP A 69 11.34 -19.50 11.86
N VAL A 70 10.72 -19.98 12.94
CA VAL A 70 10.90 -19.44 14.30
C VAL A 70 11.04 -20.62 15.26
N PRO A 71 11.97 -20.56 16.25
CA PRO A 71 12.13 -21.60 17.25
C PRO A 71 10.80 -21.93 17.97
N PRO A 72 10.49 -23.22 18.26
CA PRO A 72 9.18 -23.63 18.78
C PRO A 72 8.73 -22.89 20.05
N GLY A 73 9.66 -22.52 20.94
CA GLY A 73 9.35 -21.78 22.16
C GLY A 73 8.95 -20.31 21.95
N GLU A 74 9.25 -19.75 20.78
CA GLU A 74 9.04 -18.34 20.44
C GLU A 74 7.88 -18.16 19.44
N GLN A 75 7.39 -19.23 18.81
CA GLN A 75 6.39 -19.16 17.74
C GLN A 75 5.12 -18.42 18.15
N LEU A 76 4.57 -18.74 19.34
CA LEU A 76 3.33 -18.11 19.80
C LEU A 76 3.50 -16.60 20.03
N ALA A 77 4.58 -16.20 20.69
CA ALA A 77 4.87 -14.80 20.96
C ALA A 77 5.12 -14.02 19.66
N CYS A 78 5.86 -14.62 18.71
CA CYS A 78 6.13 -14.03 17.41
C CYS A 78 4.85 -13.82 16.59
N VAL A 79 3.93 -14.79 16.58
CA VAL A 79 2.65 -14.67 15.85
C VAL A 79 1.79 -13.56 16.44
N GLN A 80 1.69 -13.49 17.78
CA GLN A 80 0.91 -12.45 18.45
C GLN A 80 1.44 -11.05 18.16
N GLU A 81 2.76 -10.85 18.18
CA GLU A 81 3.34 -9.54 17.87
C GLU A 81 3.15 -9.15 16.40
N ILE A 82 3.26 -10.10 15.47
CA ILE A 82 2.94 -9.86 14.05
C ILE A 82 1.47 -9.45 13.88
N GLU A 83 0.54 -10.15 14.53
CA GLU A 83 -0.88 -9.83 14.46
C GLU A 83 -1.20 -8.44 15.02
N GLU A 84 -0.61 -8.08 16.16
CA GLU A 84 -0.80 -6.76 16.77
C GLU A 84 -0.29 -5.62 15.87
N GLN A 85 0.91 -5.79 15.29
CA GLN A 85 1.57 -4.74 14.52
C GLN A 85 1.06 -4.66 13.07
N VAL A 86 0.89 -5.80 12.40
CA VAL A 86 0.55 -5.86 10.98
C VAL A 86 -0.94 -6.06 10.76
N GLY A 87 -1.63 -6.80 11.63
CA GLY A 87 -3.08 -6.97 11.55
C GLY A 87 -3.82 -5.63 11.64
N SER A 88 -3.33 -4.70 12.45
CA SER A 88 -3.86 -3.33 12.52
C SER A 88 -3.63 -2.50 11.24
N MET A 89 -2.69 -2.87 10.37
CA MET A 89 -2.36 -2.13 9.14
C MET A 89 -3.16 -2.58 7.92
N CYS A 90 -3.82 -3.74 7.99
CA CYS A 90 -4.57 -4.34 6.88
C CYS A 90 -6.08 -4.07 6.95
N CYS A 91 -6.54 -3.26 7.90
CA CYS A 91 -7.94 -2.90 8.17
C CYS A 91 -8.35 -1.56 7.55
#